data_AF-A0A5K0WTL6-F1
#
_entry.id   AF-A0A5K0WTL6-F1
#
_cell.length_a   1.000
_cell.length_b   1.000
_cell.length_c   1.000
_cell.angle_alpha   90.00
_cell.angle_beta   90.00
_cell.angle_gamma   90.00
#
_symmetry.space_group_name_H-M   'P 1'
#
loop_
_entity.id
_entity.type
_entity.pdbx_description
1 polymer ?
#
loop_
_entity_poly.entity_id
_entity_poly.type
_entity_poly.pdbx_seq_one_letter_code
_entity_poly.pdbx_strand_id
1 'polypeptide(L)' 'GEYHQEITKDLLGDGIFAVDGQKWRHQRKVASYEFSTKVLRDFSSVIFWRNAAVLALKISDNAEADRPMDMH' A
#
# COMPACT_ATOMS: atom_id res chain seq x y z
N GLY A 1 20.60 7.65 7.12
CA GLY A 1 20.98 7.24 5.76
C GLY A 1 21.29 5.77 5.79
N GLU A 2 22.54 5.41 6.11
CA GLU A 2 23.04 4.02 5.93
C GLU A 2 22.35 2.95 6.78
N TYR A 3 22.12 3.19 8.09
CA TYR A 3 21.46 2.21 8.96
C TYR A 3 20.03 1.84 8.52
N HIS A 4 19.27 2.81 8.01
CA HIS A 4 17.92 2.57 7.51
C HIS A 4 17.94 1.80 6.17
N GLN A 5 18.95 2.05 5.33
CA GLN A 5 19.14 1.27 4.11
C GLN A 5 19.50 -0.18 4.46
N GLU A 6 20.43 -0.42 5.38
CA GLU A 6 20.81 -1.80 5.77
C GLU A 6 19.61 -2.61 6.26
N ILE A 7 18.76 -2.04 7.13
CA ILE A 7 17.58 -2.75 7.66
C ILE A 7 16.56 -3.06 6.55
N THR A 8 16.36 -2.15 5.61
CA THR A 8 15.31 -2.28 4.61
C THR A 8 15.77 -2.99 3.35
N LYS A 9 17.07 -3.05 3.08
CA LYS A 9 17.65 -3.64 1.87
C LYS A 9 17.47 -5.14 1.80
N ASP A 10 17.53 -5.85 2.92
CA ASP A 10 17.31 -7.31 2.92
C ASP A 10 15.87 -7.68 2.55
N LEU A 11 14.90 -6.83 2.88
CA LEU A 11 13.48 -7.05 2.60
C LEU A 11 13.03 -6.43 1.27
N LEU A 12 13.51 -5.22 0.95
CA LEU A 12 13.03 -4.36 -0.14
C LEU A 12 14.06 -4.21 -1.28
N GLY A 13 15.23 -4.84 -1.15
CA GLY A 13 16.32 -4.75 -2.12
C GLY A 13 16.83 -3.32 -2.28
N ASP A 14 17.24 -2.97 -3.49
CA ASP A 14 17.60 -1.59 -3.85
C ASP A 14 16.37 -0.76 -4.29
N GLY A 15 15.18 -1.06 -3.75
CA GLY A 15 13.94 -0.37 -4.07
C GLY A 15 13.89 1.07 -3.55
N ILE A 16 12.89 1.84 -3.99
CA ILE A 16 12.74 3.28 -3.72
C ILE A 16 12.72 3.65 -2.22
N PHE A 17 12.39 2.71 -1.34
CA PHE A 17 12.36 2.91 0.12
C PHE A 17 13.69 2.56 0.81
N ALA A 18 14.61 1.90 0.11
CA ALA A 18 15.84 1.33 0.66
C ALA A 18 17.13 1.96 0.11
N VAL A 19 17.02 2.92 -0.82
CA VAL A 19 18.18 3.64 -1.40
C VAL A 19 18.08 5.15 -1.17
N ASP A 20 19.22 5.84 -1.05
CA ASP A 20 19.30 7.30 -0.97
C ASP A 20 19.94 7.93 -2.22
N GLY A 21 20.02 9.27 -2.23
CA GLY A 21 20.82 10.04 -3.18
C GLY A 21 20.30 9.99 -4.61
N GLN A 22 21.20 9.83 -5.59
CA GLN A 22 20.83 9.85 -7.00
C GLN A 22 19.97 8.64 -7.40
N LYS A 23 20.21 7.48 -6.80
CA LYS A 23 19.39 6.27 -7.03
C LYS A 23 17.94 6.51 -6.58
N TRP A 24 17.74 7.05 -5.37
CA TRP A 24 16.42 7.46 -4.89
C TRP A 24 15.76 8.47 -5.82
N ARG A 25 16.49 9.53 -6.20
CA ARG A 25 15.95 10.59 -7.07
C ARG A 25 15.48 10.06 -8.42
N HIS A 26 16.25 9.13 -9.00
CA HIS A 26 15.89 8.47 -10.25
C HIS A 26 14.63 7.60 -10.09
N GLN A 27 14.62 6.69 -9.10
CA GLN A 27 13.49 5.79 -8.86
C GLN A 27 12.22 6.56 -8.49
N ARG A 28 12.32 7.61 -7.68
CA ARG A 28 11.19 8.50 -7.35
C ARG A 28 10.62 9.22 -8.56
N LYS A 29 11.48 9.66 -9.49
CA LYS A 29 11.00 10.27 -10.73
C LYS A 29 10.18 9.26 -11.54
N VAL A 30 10.68 8.05 -11.73
CA VAL A 30 9.95 6.98 -12.45
C VAL A 30 8.65 6.64 -11.73
N ALA A 31 8.71 6.35 -10.42
CA ALA A 31 7.54 6.03 -9.61
C ALA A 31 6.48 7.14 -9.62
N SER A 32 6.88 8.43 -9.69
CA SER A 32 5.90 9.53 -9.71
C SER A 32 4.98 9.54 -10.92
N TYR A 33 5.40 8.96 -12.04
CA TYR A 33 4.54 8.81 -13.23
C TYR A 33 3.53 7.68 -13.06
N GLU A 34 3.98 6.54 -12.51
CA GLU A 34 3.14 5.38 -12.21
C GLU A 34 2.15 5.64 -11.07
N PHE A 35 2.54 6.44 -10.07
CA PHE A 35 1.68 6.86 -8.95
C PHE A 35 1.10 8.27 -9.14
N SER A 36 0.80 8.67 -10.38
CA SER A 36 0.16 9.95 -10.65
C SER A 36 -1.26 10.01 -10.06
N THR A 37 -1.76 11.22 -9.76
CA THR A 37 -3.14 11.41 -9.25
C THR A 37 -4.20 10.79 -10.18
N LYS A 38 -3.95 10.80 -11.49
CA LYS A 38 -4.84 10.15 -12.47
C LYS A 38 -4.83 8.64 -12.32
N VAL A 39 -3.65 8.01 -12.32
CA VAL A 39 -3.53 6.55 -12.17
C VAL A 39 -4.09 6.10 -10.83
N LEU A 40 -3.77 6.82 -9.75
CA LEU A 40 -4.34 6.57 -8.42
C LEU A 40 -5.86 6.65 -8.43
N ARG A 41 -6.47 7.68 -9.02
CA ARG A 41 -7.93 7.78 -9.10
C ARG A 41 -8.55 6.63 -9.88
N ASP A 42 -7.99 6.34 -11.06
CA ASP A 42 -8.55 5.35 -11.99
C ASP A 42 -8.48 3.92 -11.39
N PHE A 43 -7.40 3.58 -10.68
CA PHE A 43 -7.25 2.26 -10.04
C PHE A 43 -7.87 2.18 -8.65
N SER A 44 -7.68 3.20 -7.81
CA SER A 44 -8.01 3.08 -6.38
C SER A 44 -9.51 3.04 -6.15
N SER A 45 -10.32 3.72 -6.96
CA SER A 45 -11.78 3.70 -6.79
C SER A 45 -12.37 2.29 -6.92
N VAL A 46 -11.91 1.50 -7.90
CA VAL A 46 -12.40 0.12 -8.09
C VAL A 46 -11.93 -0.79 -6.96
N ILE A 47 -10.65 -0.67 -6.58
CA ILE A 47 -10.06 -1.51 -5.54
C ILE A 47 -10.65 -1.21 -4.16
N PHE A 48 -10.80 0.08 -3.80
CA PHE A 48 -11.41 0.47 -2.53
C PHE A 48 -12.86 0.02 -2.45
N TRP A 49 -13.64 0.20 -3.53
CA TRP A 49 -15.01 -0.27 -3.55
C TRP A 49 -15.10 -1.79 -3.37
N ARG A 50 -14.27 -2.56 -4.08
CA ARG A 50 -14.23 -4.02 -3.96
C ARG A 50 -13.88 -4.45 -2.54
N ASN A 51 -12.84 -3.87 -1.96
CA ASN A 51 -12.40 -4.23 -0.61
C ASN A 51 -13.45 -3.82 0.44
N ALA A 52 -14.09 -2.66 0.28
CA ALA A 52 -15.19 -2.22 1.14
C ALA A 52 -16.39 -3.18 1.06
N ALA A 53 -16.74 -3.65 -0.14
CA ALA A 53 -17.82 -4.62 -0.31
C ALA A 53 -17.50 -5.97 0.37
N VAL A 54 -16.28 -6.48 0.21
CA VAL A 54 -15.83 -7.70 0.90
C VAL A 54 -15.87 -7.53 2.42
N LEU A 55 -15.41 -6.39 2.93
CA LEU A 55 -15.44 -6.11 4.36
C LEU A 55 -16.89 -6.00 4.88
N ALA A 56 -17.77 -5.31 4.15
CA ALA A 56 -19.18 -5.17 4.51
C ALA A 56 -19.89 -6.53 4.60
N LEU A 57 -19.60 -7.45 3.66
CA LEU A 57 -20.12 -8.82 3.73
C LEU A 57 -19.64 -9.54 4.99
N LYS A 58 -18.34 -9.49 5.29
CA LYS A 58 -17.79 -10.12 6.51
C LYS A 58 -18.39 -9.54 7.79
N ILE A 59 -18.66 -8.24 7.82
CA ILE A 59 -19.31 -7.59 8.95
C ILE A 59 -20.75 -8.08 9.08
N SER A 60 -21.49 -8.17 7.97
CA SER A 60 -22.87 -8.71 7.95
C SER A 60 -22.92 -10.14 8.48
N ASP A 61 -22.05 -11.02 7.99
CA ASP A 61 -22.00 -12.43 8.40
C ASP A 61 -21.67 -12.60 9.89
N ASN A 62 -20.86 -11.70 10.46
CA ASN A 62 -20.54 -11.73 11.89
C ASN A 62 -21.67 -11.14 12.74
N ALA A 63 -22.33 -10.09 12.26
CA ALA A 63 -23.50 -9.50 12.92
C ALA A 63 -24.68 -10.49 12.98
N GLU A 64 -24.95 -11.22 11.90
CA GLU A 64 -25.98 -12.27 11.86
C GLU A 64 -25.70 -13.41 12.84
N ALA A 65 -24.42 -13.69 13.09
CA ALA A 65 -23.99 -14.75 14.00
C ALA A 65 -23.72 -14.27 15.44
N ASP A 66 -24.03 -13.00 15.75
CA ASP A 66 -23.76 -12.34 17.03
C ASP A 66 -22.30 -12.54 17.52
N ARG A 67 -21.34 -12.51 16.58
CA ARG A 67 -19.92 -12.70 16.88
C ARG A 67 -19.20 -11.36 17.01
N PRO A 68 -18.42 -11.15 18.08
CA PRO A 68 -17.59 -9.96 18.20
C PRO A 68 -16.46 -9.97 17.15
N MET A 69 -16.17 -8.79 16.60
CA MET A 69 -15.07 -8.56 15.65
C MET A 69 -14.14 -7.49 16.23
N ASP A 70 -12.84 -7.79 16.25
CA ASP A 70 -11.81 -6.81 16.58
C ASP A 70 -11.50 -5.94 15.35
N MET A 71 -11.47 -4.63 15.56
CA MET A 71 -11.29 -3.61 14.52
C MET A 71 -10.05 -2.73 14.79
N HIS A 72 -9.24 -3.07 15.79
CA HIS A 72 -8.02 -2.36 16.17
C HIS A 72 -6.76 -2.83 15.43
#